data_AF-A0A653VSZ5-F1
#
_entry.id   AF-A0A653VSZ5-F1
#
_cell.length_a   1.000
_cell.length_b   1.000
_cell.length_c   1.000
_cell.angle_alpha   90.00
_cell.angle_beta   90.00
_cell.angle_gamma   90.00
#
_symmetry.space_group_name_H-M   'P 1'
#
loop_
_entity.id
_entity.type
_entity.pdbx_description
1 polymer ?
#
loop_
_entity_poly.entity_id
_entity_poly.type
_entity_poly.pdbx_seq_one_letter_code
_entity_poly.pdbx_strand_id
1 'polypeptide(L)' 'MTNFVRVRDNETGHEYSVAESRFDLEPDLFTKLDKPATDPTGEPLPAKHKTTVAKKAAENKAAASVDQKEN' A
#
# COMPACT_ATOMS: atom_id res chain seq x y z
N MET A 1 -17.23 -12.58 -15.52
CA MET A 1 -16.84 -12.02 -14.21
C MET A 1 -15.40 -11.57 -14.31
N THR A 2 -15.07 -10.39 -13.79
CA THR A 2 -13.68 -9.95 -13.64
C THR A 2 -13.11 -10.59 -12.38
N ASN A 3 -12.10 -11.45 -12.51
CA ASN A 3 -11.39 -11.99 -11.36
C ASN A 3 -10.44 -10.93 -10.82
N PHE A 4 -10.45 -10.72 -9.51
CA PHE A 4 -9.48 -9.86 -8.84
C PHE A 4 -8.50 -10.71 -8.07
N VAL A 5 -7.22 -10.32 -8.10
CA VAL A 5 -6.14 -10.92 -7.32
C VAL A 5 -5.51 -9.86 -6.44
N ARG A 6 -5.15 -10.24 -5.21
CA ARG A 6 -4.45 -9.37 -4.29
C ARG A 6 -2.97 -9.43 -4.64
N VAL A 7 -2.37 -8.29 -4.92
CA VAL A 7 -0.96 -8.20 -5.29
C VAL A 7 -0.23 -7.24 -4.36
N ARG A 8 1.07 -7.47 -4.24
CA ARG A 8 2.02 -6.54 -3.65
C ARG A 8 2.92 -6.02 -4.74
N ASP A 9 2.98 -4.70 -4.87
CA ASP A 9 3.89 -4.01 -5.75
C ASP A 9 5.33 -4.14 -5.25
N ASN A 10 6.23 -4.61 -6.11
CA ASN A 10 7.62 -4.87 -5.71
C ASN A 10 8.42 -3.57 -5.54
N GLU A 11 8.08 -2.50 -6.25
CA GLU A 11 8.77 -1.21 -6.21
C GLU A 11 8.39 -0.41 -4.96
N THR A 12 7.10 -0.28 -4.71
CA THR A 12 6.56 0.57 -3.63
C THR A 12 6.21 -0.20 -2.37
N GLY A 13 6.08 -1.53 -2.46
CA GLY A 13 5.62 -2.38 -1.37
C GLY A 13 4.13 -2.23 -1.06
N HIS A 14 3.35 -1.57 -1.93
CA HIS A 14 1.91 -1.34 -1.72
C HIS A 14 1.12 -2.61 -2.01
N GLU A 15 0.08 -2.88 -1.21
CA GLU A 15 -0.78 -4.05 -1.42
C GLU A 15 -2.14 -3.58 -1.99
N TYR A 16 -2.52 -4.00 -3.18
CA TYR A 16 -3.81 -3.63 -3.78
C TYR A 16 -4.42 -4.76 -4.58
N SER A 17 -5.71 -4.62 -4.91
CA SER A 17 -6.43 -5.60 -5.71
C SER A 17 -6.42 -5.16 -7.17
N VAL A 18 -5.94 -6.05 -8.05
CA VAL A 18 -5.94 -5.82 -9.51
C VAL A 18 -6.76 -6.89 -10.20
N ALA A 19 -7.24 -6.59 -11.39
CA ALA A 19 -7.81 -7.63 -12.26
C ALA A 19 -6.74 -8.67 -12.58
N GLU A 20 -7.10 -9.95 -12.61
CA GLU A 20 -6.20 -11.06 -12.95
C GLU A 20 -5.51 -10.84 -14.30
N SER A 21 -6.24 -10.28 -15.29
CA SER A 21 -5.68 -9.91 -16.60
C SER A 21 -4.56 -8.87 -16.51
N ARG A 22 -4.58 -7.98 -15.51
CA ARG A 22 -3.51 -6.97 -15.30
C ARG A 22 -2.26 -7.63 -14.72
N PHE A 23 -2.45 -8.59 -13.81
CA PHE A 23 -1.35 -9.37 -13.24
C PHE A 23 -0.67 -10.25 -14.31
N ASP A 24 -1.45 -10.85 -15.20
CA ASP A 24 -0.94 -11.70 -16.29
C ASP A 24 -0.08 -10.91 -17.31
N LEU A 25 -0.38 -9.63 -17.52
CA LEU A 25 0.41 -8.76 -18.40
C LEU A 25 1.78 -8.37 -17.82
N GLU A 26 1.90 -8.24 -16.50
CA GLU A 26 3.11 -7.75 -15.83
C GLU A 26 3.40 -8.52 -14.52
N PRO A 27 3.59 -9.84 -14.55
CA PRO A 27 3.77 -10.65 -13.35
C PRO A 27 5.08 -10.34 -12.61
N ASP A 28 6.10 -9.81 -13.28
CA ASP A 28 7.38 -9.44 -12.66
C ASP A 28 7.28 -8.20 -11.74
N LEU A 29 6.34 -7.30 -12.00
CA LEU A 29 6.16 -6.09 -11.19
C LEU A 29 5.43 -6.36 -9.87
N PHE A 30 4.70 -7.47 -9.82
CA PHE A 30 3.74 -7.75 -8.76
C PHE A 30 3.99 -9.12 -8.13
N THR A 31 4.00 -9.18 -6.80
CA THR A 31 3.94 -10.44 -6.08
C THR A 31 2.49 -10.78 -5.73
N LYS A 32 1.96 -11.88 -6.24
CA LYS A 32 0.62 -12.38 -5.85
C LYS A 32 0.62 -12.76 -4.38
N LEU A 33 -0.36 -12.26 -3.63
CA LEU A 33 -0.58 -12.60 -2.23
C LEU A 33 -1.69 -13.63 -2.11
N ASP A 34 -1.49 -14.62 -1.24
CA ASP A 34 -2.53 -15.57 -0.83
C ASP A 34 -3.49 -14.90 0.17
N LYS A 35 -4.19 -13.86 -0.32
CA LYS A 35 -5.14 -13.06 0.44
C LYS A 35 -6.37 -12.81 -0.45
N PRO A 36 -7.56 -12.65 0.14
CA PRO A 36 -8.73 -12.23 -0.62
C PRO A 36 -8.43 -10.91 -1.33
N ALA A 37 -8.83 -10.81 -2.59
CA ALA A 37 -8.75 -9.59 -3.38
C ALA A 37 -10.03 -8.76 -3.29
N THR A 38 -11.14 -9.39 -2.90
CA THR A 38 -12.46 -8.77 -2.82
C THR A 38 -13.05 -8.94 -1.44
N ASP A 39 -13.88 -7.97 -1.06
CA ASP A 39 -14.77 -8.01 0.08
C ASP A 39 -15.91 -9.03 -0.13
N PRO A 40 -16.66 -9.42 0.92
CA PRO A 40 -17.83 -10.30 0.80
C PRO A 40 -18.94 -9.74 -0.11
N THR A 41 -18.91 -8.44 -0.44
CA THR A 41 -19.79 -7.78 -1.41
C THR A 41 -19.32 -7.97 -2.86
N GLY A 42 -18.14 -8.55 -3.09
CA GLY A 42 -17.53 -8.72 -4.41
C GLY A 42 -16.76 -7.51 -4.92
N GLU A 43 -16.63 -6.45 -4.11
CA GLU A 43 -15.86 -5.25 -4.46
C GLU A 43 -14.36 -5.44 -4.18
N PRO A 44 -13.46 -4.87 -5.00
CA PRO A 44 -12.02 -4.99 -4.78
C PRO A 44 -11.59 -4.25 -3.51
N LEU A 45 -10.85 -4.94 -2.65
CA LEU A 45 -10.32 -4.38 -1.42
C LEU A 45 -9.46 -3.14 -1.70
N PRO A 46 -9.54 -2.09 -0.87
CA PRO A 46 -8.81 -0.85 -1.08
C PRO A 46 -7.28 -1.07 -1.08
N ALA A 47 -6.59 -0.18 -1.78
CA ALA A 47 -5.13 -0.16 -1.81
C ALA A 47 -4.58 0.20 -0.42
N LYS A 48 -3.64 -0.62 0.05
CA LYS A 48 -2.92 -0.43 1.29
C LYS A 48 -1.56 0.19 0.96
N HIS A 49 -1.55 1.51 0.89
CA HIS A 49 -0.34 2.28 0.66
C HIS A 49 0.57 2.24 1.88
N LYS A 50 1.82 1.80 1.69
CA LYS A 50 2.88 1.91 2.69
C LYS A 50 3.48 3.31 2.59
N THR A 51 2.75 4.30 3.07
CA THR A 51 3.23 5.68 3.04
C THR A 51 4.11 5.97 4.27
N THR A 52 5.36 6.38 4.04
CA THR A 52 6.29 6.82 5.10
C THR A 52 6.02 8.25 5.57
N VAL A 53 5.11 8.99 4.93
CA VAL A 53 4.77 10.38 5.28
C VAL A 53 4.28 10.49 6.73
N ALA A 54 3.53 9.50 7.25
CA ALA A 54 3.14 9.50 8.67
C ALA A 54 4.34 9.34 9.62
N LYS A 55 5.35 8.54 9.24
CA LYS A 55 6.60 8.37 10.00
C LYS A 55 7.48 9.61 9.94
N LYS A 56 7.64 10.18 8.74
CA LYS A 56 8.44 11.39 8.50
C LYS A 56 7.78 12.65 9.10
N ALA A 57 6.45 12.72 9.11
CA ALA A 57 5.71 13.78 9.82
C ALA A 57 5.83 13.65 11.34
N ALA A 58 5.85 12.43 11.90
CA ALA A 58 6.10 12.21 13.32
C ALA A 58 7.55 12.59 13.72
N GLU A 59 8.55 12.23 12.91
CA GLU A 59 9.95 12.66 13.13
C GLU A 59 10.12 14.18 13.00
N ASN A 60 9.49 14.82 12.01
CA ASN A 60 9.58 16.26 11.83
C ASN A 60 8.86 17.04 12.95
N LYS A 61 7.84 16.44 13.60
CA LYS A 61 7.20 17.00 14.79
C LYS A 61 8.07 16.83 16.05
N ALA A 62 8.88 15.76 16.11
CA ALA A 62 9.83 15.54 17.21
C ALA A 62 11.05 16.47 17.10
N ALA A 63 11.54 16.76 15.89
CA ALA A 63 12.66 17.67 15.67
C ALA A 63 12.31 19.16 15.92
N ALA A 64 11.04 19.55 15.77
CA ALA A 64 10.58 20.91 16.04
C ALA A 64 10.37 21.23 17.54
N SER A 65 10.56 20.26 18.43
CA SER A 65 10.35 20.43 19.89
C SER A 65 11.63 20.65 20.69
N VAL A 66 12.80 20.70 20.04
CA VAL A 66 14.11 20.83 20.73
C VAL A 66 14.67 22.26 20.72
N ASP A 67 14.11 23.18 19.93
CA ASP A 67 14.60 24.56 19.83
C ASP A 67 13.57 25.59 20.37
N GLN A 68 12.99 25.32 21.53
CA GLN A 68 12.27 26.33 22.32
C GLN A 68 12.47 26.06 23.82
N LYS A 69 13.66 26.39 24.31
CA LYS A 69 13.92 26.71 25.72
C LYS A 69 14.94 27.84 25.69
N GLU A 70 14.46 29.06 25.54
CA GLU A 70 14.37 30.03 26.63
C GLU A 70 15.74 30.32 27.28
N ASN A 71 16.15 31.57 27.03
CA ASN A 71 16.83 32.50 27.95
C ASN A 71 18.35 32.54 27.99
#